data_AF-A0A520JWG5-F1
#
_entry.id   AF-A0A520JWG5-F1
#
_cell.length_a   1.000
_cell.length_b   1.000
_cell.length_c   1.000
_cell.angle_alpha   90.00
_cell.angle_beta   90.00
_cell.angle_gamma   90.00
#
_symmetry.space_group_name_H-M   'P 1'
#
loop_
_entity.id
_entity.type
_entity.pdbx_description
1 polymer ?
#
loop_
_entity_poly.entity_id
_entity_poly.type
_entity_poly.pdbx_seq_one_letter_code
_entity_poly.pdbx_strand_id
1 'polypeptide(L)'
;MGLIDRMSTVVKSKVSKVLDRFEDPRETLDYSYQKQLEMLRKVKRGVAEVATSKKRLEIQRTKLQVNIDKHTSQAKAALEAGREDLARTALTLKAQEQTQFEQLTQQIVNMGHEQDKLVATEKRLSAKVESFRSRKETIKAQYSAAEAQVKITESVSGIGEEMTDVGLAIQRAEDKTENMRARSEALDELIETGTLEDTLESGDSIERELAAIKQKSTVDEELEALQREVNK
;
A
#
# COMPACT_ATOMS: atom_id res chain seq x y z
N MET A 1 8.45 8.49 -41.92
CA MET A 1 8.61 8.86 -40.50
C MET A 1 7.32 9.49 -40.00
N GLY A 2 6.43 8.68 -39.42
CA GLY A 2 5.03 9.04 -39.18
C GLY A 2 4.79 9.73 -37.83
N LEU A 3 3.96 10.77 -37.84
CA LEU A 3 3.47 11.54 -36.69
C LEU A 3 2.66 10.72 -35.66
N ILE A 4 2.38 9.45 -35.96
CA ILE A 4 1.58 8.54 -35.13
C ILE A 4 2.41 7.91 -34.00
N ASP A 5 3.73 7.75 -34.18
CA ASP A 5 4.61 7.17 -33.15
C ASP A 5 4.85 8.09 -31.94
N ARG A 6 4.54 9.38 -32.07
CA ARG A 6 4.69 10.33 -30.95
C ARG A 6 3.42 10.46 -30.09
N MET A 7 2.23 10.10 -30.59
CA MET A 7 1.00 10.13 -29.78
C MET A 7 0.83 8.89 -28.88
N SER A 8 1.42 7.76 -29.25
CA SER A 8 1.42 6.51 -28.46
C SER A 8 2.19 6.64 -27.12
N THR A 9 3.24 7.46 -27.11
CA THR A 9 4.17 7.55 -25.97
C THR A 9 3.67 8.46 -24.85
N VAL A 10 2.79 9.42 -25.14
CA VAL A 10 2.27 10.37 -24.12
C VAL A 10 1.06 9.80 -23.35
N VAL A 11 0.35 8.82 -23.91
CA VAL A 11 -0.79 8.16 -23.22
C VAL A 11 -0.31 7.04 -22.29
N LYS A 12 0.74 6.28 -22.67
CA LYS A 12 1.30 5.21 -21.81
C LYS A 12 1.95 5.73 -20.52
N SER A 13 2.44 6.96 -20.47
CA SER A 13 3.08 7.52 -19.27
C SER A 13 2.08 8.12 -18.26
N LYS A 14 0.86 8.48 -18.70
CA LYS A 14 -0.21 8.95 -17.81
C LYS A 14 -1.16 7.85 -17.35
N VAL A 15 -1.34 6.78 -18.14
CA VAL A 15 -2.15 5.62 -17.73
C VAL A 15 -1.40 4.75 -16.70
N SER A 16 -0.08 4.62 -16.80
CA SER A 16 0.75 3.96 -15.77
C SER A 16 0.70 4.70 -14.43
N LYS A 17 0.89 6.02 -14.43
CA LYS A 17 0.84 6.85 -13.20
C LYS A 17 -0.55 6.94 -12.52
N VAL A 18 -1.64 6.61 -13.22
CA VAL A 18 -3.00 6.59 -12.65
C VAL A 18 -3.39 5.20 -12.15
N LEU A 19 -2.85 4.12 -12.73
CA LEU A 19 -2.99 2.76 -12.19
C LEU A 19 -2.11 2.55 -10.95
N ASP A 20 -0.90 3.10 -10.89
CA ASP A 20 0.00 2.98 -9.72
C ASP A 20 -0.49 3.75 -8.48
N ARG A 21 -1.51 4.58 -8.62
CA ARG A 21 -2.07 5.43 -7.55
C ARG A 21 -3.23 4.78 -6.78
N PHE A 22 -3.72 3.64 -7.25
CA PHE A 22 -4.68 2.81 -6.55
C PHE A 22 -3.98 1.51 -6.13
N GLU A 23 -4.04 1.22 -4.83
CA GLU A 23 -3.41 0.08 -4.13
C GLU A 23 -2.01 0.35 -3.59
N ASP A 24 -1.91 1.24 -2.59
CA ASP A 24 -0.83 1.06 -1.62
C ASP A 24 -0.94 -0.38 -1.06
N PRO A 25 0.03 -1.27 -1.32
CA PRO A 25 -0.05 -2.66 -0.89
C PRO A 25 -0.15 -2.77 0.63
N ARG A 26 0.29 -1.75 1.37
CA ARG A 26 0.14 -1.65 2.82
C ARG A 26 -1.34 -1.68 3.23
N GLU A 27 -2.19 -0.92 2.55
CA GLU A 27 -3.63 -0.82 2.86
C GLU A 27 -4.37 -2.11 2.53
N THR A 28 -4.11 -2.71 1.37
CA THR A 28 -4.74 -3.97 0.95
C THR A 28 -4.38 -5.12 1.89
N LEU A 29 -3.14 -5.16 2.37
CA LEU A 29 -2.70 -6.15 3.35
C LEU A 29 -3.31 -5.91 4.73
N ASP A 30 -3.42 -4.65 5.17
CA ASP A 30 -4.09 -4.30 6.44
C ASP A 30 -5.58 -4.68 6.42
N TYR A 31 -6.29 -4.40 5.33
CA TYR A 31 -7.67 -4.83 5.12
C TYR A 31 -7.83 -6.35 5.14
N SER A 32 -6.97 -7.07 4.41
CA SER A 32 -6.97 -8.53 4.38
C SER A 32 -6.72 -9.13 5.77
N TYR A 33 -5.81 -8.55 6.55
CA TYR A 33 -5.56 -8.97 7.94
C TYR A 33 -6.78 -8.76 8.83
N GLN A 34 -7.45 -7.61 8.73
CA GLN A 34 -8.69 -7.34 9.47
C GLN A 34 -9.79 -8.35 9.13
N LYS A 35 -9.96 -8.71 7.84
CA LYS A 35 -10.92 -9.73 7.42
C LYS A 35 -10.58 -11.11 7.98
N GLN A 36 -9.30 -11.48 8.04
CA GLN A 36 -8.87 -12.72 8.66
C GLN A 36 -9.17 -12.75 10.18
N LEU A 37 -8.95 -11.63 10.89
CA LEU A 37 -9.33 -11.50 12.30
C LEU A 37 -10.84 -11.60 12.51
N GLU A 38 -11.64 -11.00 11.63
CA GLU A 38 -13.10 -11.09 11.67
C GLU A 38 -13.57 -12.54 11.51
N MET A 39 -13.01 -13.28 10.53
CA MET A 39 -13.28 -14.70 10.33
C MET A 39 -12.87 -15.52 11.57
N LEU A 40 -11.71 -15.26 12.15
CA LEU A 40 -11.25 -15.97 13.34
C LEU A 40 -12.21 -15.76 14.52
N ARG A 41 -12.71 -14.53 14.73
CA ARG A 41 -13.72 -14.24 15.75
C ARG A 41 -15.03 -14.99 15.48
N LYS A 42 -15.49 -15.06 14.23
CA LYS A 42 -16.70 -15.82 13.85
C LYS A 42 -16.53 -17.31 14.16
N VAL A 43 -15.40 -17.91 13.82
CA VAL A 43 -15.12 -19.32 14.12
C VAL A 43 -15.08 -19.55 15.64
N LYS A 44 -14.38 -18.70 16.40
CA LYS A 44 -14.36 -18.79 17.88
C LYS A 44 -15.76 -18.72 18.49
N ARG A 45 -16.62 -17.83 17.98
CA ARG A 45 -18.01 -17.73 18.40
C ARG A 45 -18.80 -19.01 18.06
N GLY A 46 -18.63 -19.54 16.85
CA GLY A 46 -19.25 -20.81 16.45
C GLY A 46 -18.86 -21.99 17.34
N VAL A 47 -17.58 -22.10 17.70
CA VAL A 47 -17.10 -23.11 18.68
C VAL A 47 -17.83 -22.95 20.02
N ALA A 48 -17.94 -21.74 20.54
CA ALA A 48 -18.60 -21.46 21.81
C ALA A 48 -20.11 -21.77 21.76
N GLU A 49 -20.79 -21.46 20.65
CA GLU A 49 -22.21 -21.74 20.44
C GLU A 49 -22.47 -23.26 20.37
N VAL A 50 -21.62 -24.02 19.69
CA VAL A 50 -21.71 -25.50 19.65
C VAL A 50 -21.44 -26.09 21.03
N ALA A 51 -20.40 -25.64 21.73
CA ALA A 51 -20.09 -26.10 23.08
C ALA A 51 -21.24 -25.82 24.07
N THR A 52 -21.85 -24.64 23.97
CA THR A 52 -23.01 -24.25 24.79
C THR A 52 -24.21 -25.15 24.50
N SER A 53 -24.48 -25.40 23.22
CA SER A 53 -25.60 -26.23 22.79
C SER A 53 -25.40 -27.70 23.21
N LYS A 54 -24.19 -28.24 23.08
CA LYS A 54 -23.81 -29.55 23.61
C LYS A 54 -24.04 -29.62 25.12
N LYS A 55 -23.60 -28.61 25.86
CA LYS A 55 -23.77 -28.58 27.32
C LYS A 55 -25.24 -28.57 27.74
N ARG A 56 -26.09 -27.88 26.97
CA ARG A 56 -27.54 -27.89 27.20
C ARG A 56 -28.13 -29.29 27.05
N LEU A 57 -27.71 -30.04 26.02
CA LEU A 57 -28.14 -31.44 25.85
C LEU A 57 -27.62 -32.34 26.96
N GLU A 58 -26.38 -32.16 27.43
CA GLU A 58 -25.85 -32.90 28.57
C GLU A 58 -26.67 -32.69 29.85
N ILE A 59 -27.11 -31.45 30.10
CA ILE A 59 -27.99 -31.13 31.23
C ILE A 59 -29.34 -31.83 31.08
N GLN A 60 -29.95 -31.81 29.88
CA GLN A 60 -31.21 -32.52 29.63
C GLN A 60 -31.07 -34.04 29.82
N ARG A 61 -30.00 -34.64 29.29
CA ARG A 61 -29.68 -36.05 29.47
C ARG A 61 -29.52 -36.40 30.95
N THR A 62 -28.87 -35.55 31.73
CA THR A 62 -28.69 -35.75 33.18
C THR A 62 -30.03 -35.76 33.91
N LYS A 63 -30.98 -34.89 33.52
CA LYS A 63 -32.35 -34.91 34.07
C LYS A 63 -33.09 -36.20 33.74
N LEU A 64 -32.98 -36.70 32.52
CA LEU A 64 -33.55 -37.99 32.14
C LEU A 64 -32.96 -39.13 32.97
N GLN A 65 -31.64 -39.13 33.21
CA GLN A 65 -31.01 -40.15 34.07
C GLN A 65 -31.63 -40.19 35.47
N VAL A 66 -31.83 -39.01 36.09
CA VAL A 66 -32.45 -38.91 37.41
C VAL A 66 -33.88 -39.48 37.41
N ASN A 67 -34.66 -39.21 36.36
CA ASN A 67 -36.01 -39.76 36.25
C ASN A 67 -36.02 -41.28 36.00
N ILE A 68 -35.11 -41.78 35.17
CA ILE A 68 -34.91 -43.22 34.93
C ILE A 68 -34.59 -43.95 36.25
N ASP A 69 -33.71 -43.37 37.08
CA ASP A 69 -33.34 -43.94 38.38
C ASP A 69 -34.52 -43.89 39.37
N LYS A 70 -35.30 -42.79 39.34
CA LYS A 70 -36.53 -42.64 40.13
C LYS A 70 -37.57 -43.69 39.74
N HIS A 71 -37.87 -43.86 38.45
CA HIS A 71 -38.84 -44.86 37.98
C HIS A 71 -38.37 -46.29 38.24
N THR A 72 -37.06 -46.53 38.18
CA THR A 72 -36.47 -47.82 38.60
C THR A 72 -36.73 -48.09 40.09
N SER A 73 -36.56 -47.08 40.94
CA SER A 73 -36.83 -47.20 42.38
C SER A 73 -38.32 -47.39 42.68
N GLN A 74 -39.19 -46.66 41.99
CA GLN A 74 -40.65 -46.80 42.09
C GLN A 74 -41.12 -48.19 41.66
N ALA A 75 -40.58 -48.74 40.57
CA ALA A 75 -40.91 -50.08 40.11
C ALA A 75 -40.52 -51.14 41.15
N LYS A 76 -39.34 -51.03 41.77
CA LYS A 76 -38.91 -51.93 42.85
C LYS A 76 -39.84 -51.87 44.06
N ALA A 77 -40.15 -50.67 44.54
CA ALA A 77 -41.05 -50.48 45.68
C ALA A 77 -42.48 -51.01 45.39
N ALA A 78 -42.97 -50.84 44.16
CA ALA A 78 -44.27 -51.38 43.76
C ALA A 78 -44.29 -52.91 43.75
N LEU A 79 -43.21 -53.57 43.29
CA LEU A 79 -43.06 -55.03 43.34
C LEU A 79 -43.00 -55.54 44.78
N GLU A 80 -42.24 -54.87 45.66
CA GLU A 80 -42.18 -55.20 47.09
C GLU A 80 -43.55 -55.08 47.77
N ALA A 81 -44.37 -54.13 47.33
CA ALA A 81 -45.75 -53.95 47.79
C ALA A 81 -46.78 -54.87 47.10
N GLY A 82 -46.36 -55.79 46.22
CA GLY A 82 -47.25 -56.70 45.48
C GLY A 82 -48.13 -56.03 44.42
N ARG A 83 -47.80 -54.79 44.02
CA ARG A 83 -48.55 -54.00 43.02
C ARG A 83 -47.86 -54.07 41.65
N GLU A 84 -48.05 -55.18 40.96
CA GLU A 84 -47.44 -55.40 39.63
C GLU A 84 -47.90 -54.41 38.56
N ASP A 85 -49.14 -53.94 38.64
CA ASP A 85 -49.71 -52.93 37.76
C ASP A 85 -48.92 -51.62 37.81
N LEU A 86 -48.66 -51.09 39.01
CA LEU A 86 -47.85 -49.90 39.22
C LEU A 86 -46.39 -50.10 38.79
N ALA A 87 -45.83 -51.29 39.03
CA ALA A 87 -44.49 -51.63 38.59
C ALA A 87 -44.38 -51.59 37.05
N ARG A 88 -45.36 -52.17 36.34
CA ARG A 88 -45.42 -52.14 34.87
C ARG A 88 -45.55 -50.72 34.32
N THR A 89 -46.36 -49.87 34.95
CA THR A 89 -46.47 -48.46 34.57
C THR A 89 -45.15 -47.72 34.75
N ALA A 90 -44.48 -47.88 35.91
CA ALA A 90 -43.18 -47.25 36.16
C ALA A 90 -42.10 -47.73 35.17
N LEU A 91 -42.07 -49.01 34.84
CA LEU A 91 -41.16 -49.57 33.84
C LEU A 91 -41.44 -49.06 32.43
N THR A 92 -42.71 -48.85 32.08
CA THR A 92 -43.10 -48.26 30.78
C THR A 92 -42.57 -46.82 30.66
N LEU A 93 -42.76 -45.99 31.70
CA LEU A 93 -42.24 -44.62 31.73
C LEU A 93 -40.71 -44.60 31.65
N LYS A 94 -40.04 -45.47 32.42
CA LYS A 94 -38.59 -45.65 32.35
C LYS A 94 -38.12 -45.97 30.93
N ALA A 95 -38.80 -46.89 30.23
CA ALA A 95 -38.41 -47.30 28.88
C ALA A 95 -38.53 -46.14 27.87
N GLN A 96 -39.56 -45.30 28.01
CA GLN A 96 -39.73 -44.10 27.18
C GLN A 96 -38.59 -43.09 27.40
N GLU A 97 -38.25 -42.81 28.66
CA GLU A 97 -37.15 -41.90 28.99
C GLU A 97 -35.78 -42.46 28.62
N GLN A 98 -35.58 -43.77 28.75
CA GLN A 98 -34.36 -44.47 28.32
C GLN A 98 -34.10 -44.28 26.82
N THR A 99 -35.16 -44.38 26.01
CA THR A 99 -35.07 -44.14 24.55
C THR A 99 -34.62 -42.71 24.26
N GLN A 100 -35.19 -41.72 24.95
CA GLN A 100 -34.79 -40.31 24.81
C GLN A 100 -33.36 -40.06 25.30
N PHE A 101 -32.94 -40.73 26.37
CA PHE A 101 -31.59 -40.64 26.92
C PHE A 101 -30.54 -41.13 25.90
N GLU A 102 -30.81 -42.24 25.23
CA GLU A 102 -29.93 -42.80 24.20
C GLU A 102 -29.83 -41.89 22.97
N GLN A 103 -30.96 -41.34 22.54
CA GLN A 103 -31.01 -40.35 21.46
C GLN A 103 -30.17 -39.10 21.78
N LEU A 104 -30.34 -38.52 22.98
CA LEU A 104 -29.54 -37.38 23.42
C LEU A 104 -28.06 -37.73 23.55
N THR A 105 -27.74 -38.95 24.00
CA THR A 105 -26.35 -39.42 24.09
C THR A 105 -25.68 -39.43 22.72
N GLN A 106 -26.36 -39.97 21.70
CA GLN A 106 -25.83 -39.96 20.34
C GLN A 106 -25.67 -38.53 19.78
N GLN A 107 -26.65 -37.65 20.04
CA GLN A 107 -26.57 -36.25 19.64
C GLN A 107 -25.37 -35.53 20.29
N ILE A 108 -25.13 -35.74 21.59
CA ILE A 108 -24.00 -35.16 22.32
C ILE A 108 -22.66 -35.62 21.73
N VAL A 109 -22.54 -36.90 21.37
CA VAL A 109 -21.34 -37.45 20.70
C VAL A 109 -21.11 -36.78 19.36
N ASN A 110 -22.15 -36.70 18.52
CA ASN A 110 -22.08 -36.05 17.21
C ASN A 110 -21.67 -34.56 17.33
N MET A 111 -22.25 -33.84 18.29
CA MET A 111 -21.87 -32.45 18.58
C MET A 111 -20.45 -32.33 19.12
N GLY A 112 -19.96 -33.32 19.87
CA GLY A 112 -18.56 -33.40 20.29
C GLY A 112 -17.62 -33.46 19.10
N HIS A 113 -17.89 -34.34 18.13
CA HIS A 113 -17.10 -34.41 16.91
C HIS A 113 -17.12 -33.11 16.09
N GLU A 114 -18.26 -32.44 16.02
CA GLU A 114 -18.36 -31.15 15.33
C GLU A 114 -17.60 -30.04 16.06
N GLN A 115 -17.70 -30.00 17.39
CA GLN A 115 -16.92 -29.09 18.21
C GLN A 115 -15.41 -29.29 17.98
N ASP A 116 -14.92 -30.52 17.95
CA ASP A 116 -13.50 -30.82 17.74
C ASP A 116 -13.01 -30.38 16.36
N LYS A 117 -13.82 -30.59 15.31
CA LYS A 117 -13.52 -30.09 13.95
C LYS A 117 -13.43 -28.56 13.90
N LEU A 118 -14.35 -27.87 14.57
CA LEU A 118 -14.34 -26.41 14.63
C LEU A 118 -13.13 -25.89 15.42
N VAL A 119 -12.75 -26.55 16.52
CA VAL A 119 -11.53 -26.21 17.28
C VAL A 119 -10.27 -26.42 16.43
N ALA A 120 -10.18 -27.52 15.67
CA ALA A 120 -9.06 -27.75 14.77
C ALA A 120 -8.98 -26.67 13.66
N THR A 121 -10.14 -26.27 13.13
CA THR A 121 -10.25 -25.21 12.11
C THR A 121 -9.84 -23.85 12.69
N GLU A 122 -10.28 -23.54 13.92
CA GLU A 122 -9.90 -22.34 14.66
C GLU A 122 -8.39 -22.24 14.83
N LYS A 123 -7.74 -23.31 15.31
CA LYS A 123 -6.28 -23.36 15.46
C LYS A 123 -5.55 -23.14 14.13
N ARG A 124 -6.01 -23.80 13.07
CA ARG A 124 -5.42 -23.65 11.72
C ARG A 124 -5.58 -22.23 11.19
N LEU A 125 -6.75 -21.61 11.39
CA LEU A 125 -7.00 -20.24 10.98
C LEU A 125 -6.15 -19.26 11.79
N SER A 126 -6.04 -19.45 13.11
CA SER A 126 -5.18 -18.63 13.97
C SER A 126 -3.72 -18.68 13.52
N ALA A 127 -3.18 -19.86 13.22
CA ALA A 127 -1.82 -20.00 12.70
C ALA A 127 -1.63 -19.29 11.35
N LYS A 128 -2.62 -19.38 10.45
CA LYS A 128 -2.60 -18.64 9.18
C LYS A 128 -2.60 -17.13 9.38
N VAL A 129 -3.46 -16.62 10.27
CA VAL A 129 -3.55 -15.19 10.61
C VAL A 129 -2.22 -14.67 11.13
N GLU A 130 -1.55 -15.40 12.02
CA GLU A 130 -0.24 -14.98 12.55
C GLU A 130 0.84 -15.00 11.45
N SER A 131 0.85 -16.04 10.61
CA SER A 131 1.76 -16.09 9.45
C SER A 131 1.54 -14.95 8.46
N PHE A 132 0.29 -14.50 8.32
CA PHE A 132 -0.08 -13.40 7.44
C PHE A 132 0.35 -12.07 8.05
N ARG A 133 0.19 -11.89 9.36
CA ARG A 133 0.69 -10.73 10.10
C ARG A 133 2.18 -10.53 9.90
N SER A 134 2.98 -11.59 10.10
CA SER A 134 4.43 -11.51 9.90
C SER A 134 4.79 -11.15 8.46
N ARG A 135 4.19 -11.83 7.47
CA ARG A 135 4.42 -11.53 6.04
C ARG A 135 4.02 -10.13 5.66
N LYS A 136 2.90 -9.63 6.18
CA LYS A 136 2.44 -8.26 5.98
C LYS A 136 3.51 -7.27 6.42
N GLU A 137 4.02 -7.37 7.66
CA GLU A 137 5.03 -6.43 8.15
C GLU A 137 6.32 -6.48 7.31
N THR A 138 6.75 -7.67 6.88
CA THR A 138 7.90 -7.81 5.97
C THR A 138 7.66 -7.10 4.63
N ILE A 139 6.49 -7.29 4.00
CA ILE A 139 6.17 -6.65 2.72
C ILE A 139 6.07 -5.13 2.89
N LYS A 140 5.45 -4.64 3.98
CA LYS A 140 5.36 -3.20 4.28
C LYS A 140 6.76 -2.58 4.43
N ALA A 141 7.68 -3.27 5.11
CA ALA A 141 9.06 -2.81 5.27
C ALA A 141 9.81 -2.80 3.92
N GLN A 142 9.71 -3.87 3.13
CA GLN A 142 10.32 -3.97 1.80
C GLN A 142 9.80 -2.88 0.86
N TYR A 143 8.50 -2.63 0.85
CA TYR A 143 7.88 -1.58 0.06
C TYR A 143 8.41 -0.20 0.47
N SER A 144 8.47 0.08 1.78
CA SER A 144 8.99 1.36 2.30
C SER A 144 10.48 1.57 1.97
N ALA A 145 11.28 0.50 1.98
CA ALA A 145 12.68 0.55 1.57
C ALA A 145 12.83 0.82 0.07
N ALA A 146 12.01 0.16 -0.77
CA ALA A 146 11.99 0.41 -2.21
C ALA A 146 11.54 1.84 -2.54
N GLU A 147 10.50 2.35 -1.86
CA GLU A 147 10.01 3.74 -1.96
C GLU A 147 11.13 4.73 -1.61
N ALA A 148 11.88 4.50 -0.53
CA ALA A 148 13.02 5.32 -0.15
C ALA A 148 14.15 5.28 -1.21
N GLN A 149 14.46 4.10 -1.76
CA GLN A 149 15.48 3.94 -2.80
C GLN A 149 15.13 4.71 -4.07
N VAL A 150 13.87 4.65 -4.51
CA VAL A 150 13.38 5.43 -5.67
C VAL A 150 13.54 6.92 -5.39
N LYS A 151 13.08 7.40 -4.22
CA LYS A 151 13.18 8.82 -3.85
C LYS A 151 14.63 9.34 -3.79
N ILE A 152 15.56 8.53 -3.26
CA ILE A 152 17.00 8.86 -3.26
C ILE A 152 17.53 8.92 -4.68
N THR A 153 17.21 7.92 -5.51
CA THR A 153 17.67 7.86 -6.90
C THR A 153 17.16 9.06 -7.71
N GLU A 154 15.88 9.41 -7.56
CA GLU A 154 15.28 10.60 -8.18
C GLU A 154 15.97 11.89 -7.72
N SER A 155 16.24 12.04 -6.41
CA SER A 155 16.92 13.21 -5.85
C SER A 155 18.37 13.33 -6.36
N VAL A 156 19.10 12.21 -6.44
CA VAL A 156 20.48 12.17 -6.96
C VAL A 156 20.51 12.39 -8.48
N SER A 157 19.54 11.86 -9.23
CA SER A 157 19.42 12.14 -10.67
C SER A 157 19.01 13.58 -10.96
N GLY A 158 18.23 14.22 -10.08
CA GLY A 158 17.88 15.63 -10.17
C GLY A 158 19.08 16.56 -9.91
N ILE A 159 20.03 16.15 -9.08
CA ILE A 159 21.33 16.82 -8.95
C ILE A 159 22.13 16.70 -10.26
N GLY A 160 21.92 15.65 -11.05
CA GLY A 160 22.50 15.51 -12.38
C GLY A 160 22.14 16.67 -13.30
N GLU A 161 20.91 17.18 -13.25
CA GLU A 161 20.46 18.36 -14.02
C GLU A 161 21.19 19.64 -13.58
N GLU A 162 21.29 19.91 -12.27
CA GLU A 162 22.05 21.06 -11.75
C GLU A 162 23.56 20.95 -12.03
N MET A 163 24.15 19.75 -12.02
CA MET A 163 25.57 19.57 -12.36
C MET A 163 25.85 19.74 -13.85
N THR A 164 24.92 19.40 -14.75
CA THR A 164 25.05 19.74 -16.19
C THR A 164 25.12 21.24 -16.42
N ASP A 165 24.31 22.03 -15.70
CA ASP A 165 24.31 23.49 -15.82
C ASP A 165 25.60 24.12 -15.29
N VAL A 166 26.16 23.57 -14.19
CA VAL A 166 27.47 24.01 -13.66
C VAL A 166 28.61 23.64 -14.60
N GLY A 167 28.62 22.43 -15.17
CA GLY A 167 29.64 22.01 -16.15
C GLY A 167 29.63 22.87 -17.41
N LEU A 168 28.44 23.18 -17.94
CA LEU A 168 28.27 24.09 -19.08
C LEU A 168 28.70 25.52 -18.76
N ALA A 169 28.50 25.99 -17.52
CA ALA A 169 28.95 27.31 -17.09
C ALA A 169 30.48 27.41 -16.98
N ILE A 170 31.14 26.36 -16.49
CA ILE A 170 32.61 26.28 -16.40
C ILE A 170 33.21 26.24 -17.81
N GLN A 171 32.69 25.40 -18.70
CA GLN A 171 33.19 25.31 -20.08
C GLN A 171 33.08 26.65 -20.83
N ARG A 172 31.97 27.38 -20.68
CA ARG A 172 31.84 28.74 -21.24
C ARG A 172 32.86 29.73 -20.66
N ALA A 173 33.20 29.60 -19.37
CA ALA A 173 34.19 30.45 -18.74
C ALA A 173 35.61 30.15 -19.23
N GLU A 174 35.93 28.88 -19.47
CA GLU A 174 37.19 28.43 -20.07
C GLU A 174 37.31 28.93 -21.51
N ASP A 175 36.30 28.69 -22.36
CA ASP A 175 36.27 29.13 -23.77
C ASP A 175 36.43 30.66 -23.90
N LYS A 176 35.83 31.42 -22.97
CA LYS A 176 35.93 32.89 -22.94
C LYS A 176 37.33 33.34 -22.52
N THR A 177 37.95 32.63 -21.59
CA THR A 177 39.31 32.92 -21.12
C THR A 177 40.34 32.58 -22.19
N GLU A 178 40.16 31.47 -22.90
CA GLU A 178 41.02 31.07 -24.01
C GLU A 178 40.93 32.05 -25.18
N ASN A 179 39.72 32.45 -25.58
CA ASN A 179 39.53 33.51 -26.57
C ASN A 179 40.18 34.84 -26.14
N MET A 180 40.11 35.17 -24.86
CA MET A 180 40.73 36.40 -24.35
C MET A 180 42.26 36.32 -24.36
N ARG A 181 42.84 35.15 -24.07
CA ARG A 181 44.27 34.90 -24.22
C ARG A 181 44.71 34.94 -25.68
N ALA A 182 44.00 34.27 -26.59
CA ALA A 182 44.30 34.31 -28.01
C ALA A 182 44.23 35.73 -28.59
N ARG A 183 43.27 36.56 -28.12
CA ARG A 183 43.23 37.99 -28.46
C ARG A 183 44.40 38.77 -27.88
N SER A 184 44.82 38.48 -26.65
CA SER A 184 45.98 39.12 -26.03
C SER A 184 47.27 38.78 -26.78
N GLU A 185 47.47 37.50 -27.11
CA GLU A 185 48.63 37.03 -27.87
C GLU A 185 48.66 37.64 -29.28
N ALA A 186 47.51 37.73 -29.96
CA ALA A 186 47.41 38.43 -31.25
C ALA A 186 47.70 39.93 -31.13
N LEU A 187 47.27 40.58 -30.04
CA LEU A 187 47.61 41.98 -29.76
C LEU A 187 49.10 42.16 -29.49
N ASP A 188 49.70 41.29 -28.70
CA ASP A 188 51.14 41.31 -28.40
C ASP A 188 51.96 41.07 -29.68
N GLU A 189 51.54 40.16 -30.56
CA GLU A 189 52.16 39.93 -31.87
C GLU A 189 52.01 41.16 -32.80
N LEU A 190 50.87 41.87 -32.77
CA LEU A 190 50.68 43.11 -33.51
C LEU A 190 51.55 44.27 -32.99
N ILE A 191 51.82 44.31 -31.68
CA ILE A 191 52.75 45.26 -31.05
C ILE A 191 54.20 44.92 -31.45
N GLU A 192 54.57 43.65 -31.40
CA GLU A 192 55.93 43.17 -31.70
C GLU A 192 56.28 43.28 -33.21
N THR A 193 55.28 43.10 -34.09
CA THR A 193 55.43 43.30 -35.55
C THR A 193 55.41 44.78 -35.96
N GLY A 194 55.24 45.71 -35.01
CA GLY A 194 55.39 47.15 -35.24
C GLY A 194 54.25 47.81 -36.03
N THR A 195 53.05 47.22 -36.03
CA THR A 195 51.90 47.75 -36.78
C THR A 195 50.94 48.63 -35.96
N LEU A 196 51.10 48.66 -34.63
CA LEU A 196 50.29 49.56 -33.77
C LEU A 196 50.74 51.03 -33.82
N GLU A 197 52.01 51.32 -34.11
CA GLU A 197 52.48 52.71 -34.16
C GLU A 197 51.85 53.49 -35.33
N ASP A 198 51.48 52.79 -36.42
CA ASP A 198 50.97 53.41 -37.67
C ASP A 198 49.43 53.57 -37.69
N THR A 199 48.72 53.12 -36.65
CA THR A 199 47.25 53.21 -36.56
C THR A 199 46.75 54.16 -35.46
N LEU A 200 47.64 54.69 -34.61
CA LEU A 200 47.29 55.70 -33.61
C LEU A 200 47.14 57.12 -34.19
N GLU A 201 47.49 57.36 -35.47
CA GLU A 201 47.25 58.64 -36.15
C GLU A 201 45.87 58.76 -36.83
N SER A 202 44.96 57.78 -36.72
CA SER A 202 43.59 57.86 -37.26
C SER A 202 42.51 57.84 -36.19
N GLY A 203 42.57 58.81 -35.27
CA GLY A 203 41.58 59.02 -34.20
C GLY A 203 40.22 59.61 -34.62
N ASP A 204 39.70 59.33 -35.82
CA ASP A 204 38.48 60.00 -36.32
C ASP A 204 37.36 59.06 -36.86
N SER A 205 37.57 57.73 -36.82
CA SER A 205 36.59 56.74 -37.30
C SER A 205 35.79 56.07 -36.18
N ILE A 206 36.40 55.84 -35.01
CA ILE A 206 35.75 55.16 -33.86
C ILE A 206 34.69 56.07 -33.21
N GLU A 207 34.92 57.38 -33.17
CA GLU A 207 33.98 58.35 -32.58
C GLU A 207 32.71 58.53 -33.44
N ARG A 208 32.82 58.25 -34.76
CA ARG A 208 31.69 58.19 -35.70
C ARG A 208 30.84 56.92 -35.53
N GLU A 209 31.44 55.77 -35.23
CA GLU A 209 30.69 54.52 -35.01
C GLU A 209 30.04 54.45 -33.63
N LEU A 210 30.61 55.08 -32.60
CA LEU A 210 29.97 55.18 -31.28
C LEU A 210 28.73 56.09 -31.29
N ALA A 211 28.70 57.12 -32.15
CA ALA A 211 27.53 57.97 -32.37
C ALA A 211 26.38 57.19 -33.05
N ALA A 212 26.70 56.26 -33.96
CA ALA A 212 25.71 55.45 -34.67
C ALA A 212 25.01 54.41 -33.75
N ILE A 213 25.70 53.93 -32.71
CA ILE A 213 25.12 52.98 -31.74
C ILE A 213 24.22 53.69 -30.73
N LYS A 214 24.57 54.91 -30.30
CA LYS A 214 23.68 55.73 -29.45
C LYS A 214 22.38 56.13 -30.15
N GLN A 215 22.40 56.31 -31.47
CA GLN A 215 21.22 56.69 -32.24
C GLN A 215 20.24 55.54 -32.48
N LYS A 216 20.70 54.29 -32.39
CA LYS A 216 19.86 53.09 -32.54
C LYS A 216 19.09 52.74 -31.26
N SER A 217 19.63 53.11 -30.09
CA SER A 217 18.97 52.92 -28.78
C SER A 217 17.75 53.83 -28.59
N THR A 218 17.75 55.03 -29.15
CA THR A 218 16.66 56.02 -28.97
C THR A 218 15.45 55.77 -29.86
N VAL A 219 15.61 55.09 -31.00
CA VAL A 219 14.49 54.80 -31.93
C VAL A 219 13.64 53.63 -31.45
N ASP A 220 14.24 52.63 -30.80
CA ASP A 220 13.51 51.49 -30.24
C ASP A 220 12.76 51.87 -28.94
N GLU A 221 13.29 52.81 -28.14
CA GLU A 221 12.61 53.36 -26.95
C GLU A 221 11.43 54.29 -27.30
N GLU A 222 11.52 55.08 -28.39
CA GLU A 222 10.39 55.91 -28.87
C GLU A 222 9.27 55.09 -29.54
N LEU A 223 9.59 53.93 -30.14
CA LEU A 223 8.59 53.03 -30.74
C LEU A 223 7.74 52.31 -29.67
N GLU A 224 8.35 51.90 -28.55
CA GLU A 224 7.62 51.32 -27.42
C GLU A 224 6.73 52.35 -26.69
N ALA A 225 7.13 53.62 -26.64
CA ALA A 225 6.32 54.69 -26.06
C ALA A 225 5.05 54.98 -26.90
N LEU A 226 5.18 55.03 -28.22
CA LEU A 226 4.06 55.23 -29.15
C LEU A 226 3.10 54.03 -29.22
N GLN A 227 3.60 52.78 -29.11
CA GLN A 227 2.73 51.60 -29.06
C GLN A 227 1.87 51.50 -27.79
N ARG A 228 2.31 52.08 -26.66
CA ARG A 228 1.50 52.16 -25.43
C ARG A 228 0.40 53.23 -25.52
N GLU A 229 0.53 54.22 -26.40
CA GLU A 229 -0.46 55.29 -26.59
C GLU A 229 -1.56 54.90 -27.58
N VAL A 230 -1.30 53.97 -28.50
CA VAL A 230 -2.27 53.49 -29.51
C VAL A 230 -3.10 52.28 -29.05
N ASN A 231 -2.74 51.64 -27.93
CA ASN A 231 -3.45 50.48 -27.36
C ASN A 231 -4.28 50.82 -26.10
N LYS A 232 -4.76 52.06 -25.98
CA LYS A 232 -5.75 52.48 -24.99
C LYS A 232 -7.04 52.95 -25.64
#